data_AF-A0A9X0YGZ9-F1
#
_entry.id   AF-A0A9X0YGZ9-F1
#
_cell.length_a   1.000
_cell.length_b   1.000
_cell.length_c   1.000
_cell.angle_alpha   90.00
_cell.angle_beta   90.00
_cell.angle_gamma   90.00
#
_symmetry.space_group_name_H-M   'P 1'
#
loop_
_entity.id
_entity.type
_entity.pdbx_description
1 polymer ?
#
loop_
_entity_poly.entity_id
_entity_poly.type
_entity_poly.pdbx_seq_one_letter_code
_entity_poly.pdbx_strand_id
1 'polypeptide(L)'
;MCSYNGETFVAEQLDSIERQSHHAWTLVVSDDGSKDGTLAIFNQYADRWGSDRLSVVSGPQKGFVANFLSLTCRTDIQADYFAWCDQDDIWDDEKLQVAVDWLRS
;
A
#
# COMPACT_ATOMS: atom_id res chain seq x y z
N MET A 1 -1.89 1.04 -2.46
CA MET A 1 -2.00 -0.39 -2.81
C MET A 1 -3.46 -0.79 -2.89
N CYS A 2 -3.82 -1.69 -3.79
CA CYS A 2 -5.13 -2.32 -3.81
C CYS A 2 -4.97 -3.81 -3.51
N SER A 3 -5.91 -4.41 -2.77
CA SER A 3 -5.81 -5.82 -2.38
C SER A 3 -7.16 -6.53 -2.55
N TYR A 4 -7.10 -7.83 -2.83
CA TYR A 4 -8.22 -8.76 -2.81
C TYR A 4 -7.69 -10.19 -2.68
N ASN A 5 -8.05 -10.87 -1.58
CA ASN A 5 -7.61 -12.22 -1.22
C ASN A 5 -6.09 -12.44 -1.43
N GLY A 6 -5.30 -11.58 -0.79
CA GLY A 6 -3.85 -11.54 -0.89
C GLY A 6 -3.11 -12.20 0.27
N GLU A 7 -3.74 -13.06 1.09
CA GLU A 7 -3.17 -13.53 2.36
C GLU A 7 -1.75 -14.11 2.24
N THR A 8 -1.45 -14.75 1.12
CA THR A 8 -0.14 -15.38 0.85
C THR A 8 0.96 -14.37 0.52
N PHE A 9 0.60 -13.15 0.08
CA PHE A 9 1.54 -12.21 -0.54
C PHE A 9 1.72 -10.91 0.26
N VAL A 10 0.64 -10.42 0.87
CA VAL A 10 0.63 -9.08 1.47
C VAL A 10 1.67 -8.90 2.57
N ALA A 11 2.02 -9.96 3.31
CA ALA A 11 3.05 -9.87 4.34
C ALA A 11 4.42 -9.56 3.75
N GLU A 12 4.83 -10.28 2.69
CA GLU A 12 6.15 -10.09 2.06
C GLU A 12 6.25 -8.72 1.39
N GLN A 13 5.14 -8.27 0.77
CA GLN A 13 5.07 -6.94 0.18
C GLN A 13 5.18 -5.83 1.25
N LEU A 14 4.45 -5.94 2.36
CA LEU A 14 4.55 -4.98 3.47
C LEU A 14 5.95 -4.95 4.07
N ASP A 15 6.60 -6.10 4.24
CA ASP A 15 7.98 -6.17 4.71
C ASP A 15 8.95 -5.49 3.72
N SER A 16 8.70 -5.57 2.40
CA SER A 16 9.52 -4.87 1.39
C SER A 16 9.35 -3.34 1.43
N ILE A 17 8.13 -2.87 1.74
CA ILE A 17 7.84 -1.45 1.96
C ILE A 17 8.49 -0.95 3.26
N GLU A 18 8.50 -1.77 4.33
CA GLU A 18 9.15 -1.40 5.60
C GLU A 18 10.65 -1.20 5.45
N ARG A 19 11.31 -1.99 4.59
CA ARG A 19 12.76 -1.92 4.34
C ARG A 19 13.18 -0.74 3.46
N GLN A 20 12.26 0.08 2.96
CA GLN A 20 12.61 1.22 2.12
C GLN A 20 13.57 2.18 2.84
N SER A 21 14.67 2.52 2.18
CA SER A 21 15.68 3.46 2.66
C SER A 21 15.17 4.90 2.72
N HIS A 22 14.17 5.23 1.90
CA HIS A 22 13.37 6.42 2.04
C HIS A 22 12.31 6.19 3.13
N HIS A 23 12.31 6.97 4.22
CA HIS A 23 11.40 6.73 5.36
C HIS A 23 10.16 7.65 5.40
N ALA A 24 10.10 8.67 4.54
CA ALA A 24 9.02 9.65 4.51
C ALA A 24 7.86 9.19 3.62
N TRP A 25 7.27 8.04 3.95
CA TRP A 25 6.12 7.48 3.27
C TRP A 25 5.00 7.11 4.24
N THR A 26 3.80 7.03 3.69
CA THR A 26 2.60 6.44 4.29
C THR A 26 1.98 5.49 3.27
N LEU A 27 1.39 4.38 3.73
CA LEU A 27 0.73 3.40 2.89
C LEU A 27 -0.79 3.49 3.09
N VAL A 28 -1.51 3.69 1.99
CA VAL A 28 -2.97 3.54 1.95
C VAL A 28 -3.32 2.30 1.15
N VAL A 29 -4.08 1.40 1.77
CA VAL A 29 -4.54 0.14 1.20
C VAL A 29 -6.05 0.21 0.99
N SER A 30 -6.50 -0.09 -0.22
CA SER A 30 -7.91 -0.28 -0.52
C SER A 30 -8.20 -1.77 -0.72
N ASP A 31 -8.89 -2.39 0.23
CA ASP A 31 -9.24 -3.82 0.18
C ASP A 31 -10.60 -4.01 -0.49
N ASP A 32 -10.64 -4.78 -1.58
CA ASP A 32 -11.84 -4.97 -2.42
C ASP A 32 -12.79 -6.05 -1.89
N GLY A 33 -12.84 -6.25 -0.57
CA GLY A 33 -13.73 -7.23 0.07
C GLY A 33 -13.12 -8.61 0.19
N SER A 34 -11.86 -8.67 0.64
CA SER A 34 -11.18 -9.93 0.93
C SER A 34 -11.93 -10.76 1.96
N LYS A 35 -11.90 -12.08 1.80
CA LYS A 35 -12.58 -13.06 2.68
C LYS A 35 -11.62 -14.02 3.37
N ASP A 36 -10.33 -13.87 3.12
CA ASP A 36 -9.23 -14.66 3.64
C ASP A 36 -8.50 -13.91 4.76
N GLY A 37 -7.27 -14.32 5.10
CA GLY A 37 -6.46 -13.69 6.15
C GLY A 37 -5.95 -12.27 5.84
N THR A 38 -6.19 -11.73 4.65
CA THR A 38 -5.62 -10.45 4.17
C THR A 38 -5.79 -9.30 5.16
N LEU A 39 -7.02 -9.03 5.60
CA LEU A 39 -7.31 -7.91 6.51
C LEU A 39 -6.67 -8.10 7.89
N ALA A 40 -6.56 -9.35 8.36
CA ALA A 40 -5.91 -9.64 9.63
C ALA A 40 -4.42 -9.30 9.57
N ILE A 41 -3.77 -9.54 8.43
CA ILE A 41 -2.37 -9.16 8.23
C ILE A 41 -2.23 -7.65 8.24
N PHE A 42 -3.05 -6.90 7.47
CA PHE A 42 -2.95 -5.44 7.50
C PHE A 42 -3.16 -4.84 8.89
N ASN A 43 -4.07 -5.39 9.70
CA ASN A 43 -4.27 -4.93 11.08
C ASN A 43 -3.03 -5.15 11.94
N GLN A 44 -2.36 -6.31 11.83
CA GLN A 44 -1.11 -6.58 12.56
C GLN A 44 -0.01 -5.57 12.21
N TYR A 45 0.09 -5.20 10.94
CA TYR A 45 1.06 -4.20 10.48
C TYR A 45 0.66 -2.78 10.90
N ALA A 46 -0.64 -2.45 10.93
CA ALA A 46 -1.10 -1.16 11.42
C ALA A 46 -0.82 -1.00 12.92
N ASP A 47 -0.98 -2.07 13.71
CA ASP A 47 -0.60 -2.11 15.12
C ASP A 47 0.92 -1.95 15.32
N ARG A 48 1.73 -2.54 14.43
CA ARG A 48 3.20 -2.46 14.46
C ARG A 48 3.74 -1.09 14.04
N TRP A 49 3.20 -0.51 12.97
CA TRP A 49 3.70 0.71 12.35
C TRP A 49 3.03 1.99 12.87
N GLY A 50 1.84 1.85 13.48
CA GLY A 50 0.96 2.95 13.85
C GLY A 50 -0.03 3.31 12.74
N SER A 51 -1.22 3.75 13.16
CA SER A 51 -2.33 4.13 12.28
C SER A 51 -2.04 5.29 11.34
N ASP A 52 -1.04 6.12 11.67
CA ASP A 52 -0.61 7.24 10.82
C ASP A 52 0.26 6.76 9.64
N ARG A 53 0.87 5.58 9.74
CA ARG A 53 1.73 5.00 8.70
C ARG A 53 0.96 4.13 7.72
N LEU A 54 0.00 3.33 8.21
CA LEU A 54 -0.81 2.42 7.41
C LEU A 54 -2.30 2.67 7.65
N SER A 55 -3.01 3.01 6.58
CA SER A 55 -4.47 3.14 6.56
C SER A 55 -5.08 2.10 5.62
N VAL A 56 -6.07 1.37 6.10
CA VAL A 56 -6.82 0.36 5.33
C VAL A 56 -8.25 0.85 5.16
N VAL A 57 -8.72 0.89 3.93
CA VAL A 57 -10.04 1.40 3.57
C VAL A 57 -10.80 0.36 2.75
N SER A 58 -12.13 0.37 2.87
CA SER A 58 -12.96 -0.52 2.06
C SER A 58 -13.00 -0.04 0.61
N GLY A 59 -12.61 -0.93 -0.29
CA GLY A 59 -12.71 -0.77 -1.72
C GLY A 59 -14.15 -0.98 -2.23
N PRO A 60 -14.38 -0.72 -3.53
CA PRO A 60 -15.71 -0.74 -4.14
C PRO A 60 -16.32 -2.14 -4.37
N GLN A 61 -15.53 -3.21 -4.17
CA GLN A 61 -15.86 -4.60 -4.48
C GLN A 61 -16.24 -4.79 -5.96
N LYS A 62 -15.45 -4.18 -6.84
CA LYS A 62 -15.71 -4.10 -8.30
C LYS A 62 -14.51 -4.47 -9.15
N GLY A 63 -13.57 -5.20 -8.58
CA GLY A 63 -12.34 -5.62 -9.22
C GLY A 63 -11.27 -4.54 -9.21
N PHE A 64 -10.05 -4.94 -9.57
CA PHE A 64 -8.83 -4.14 -9.41
C PHE A 64 -8.92 -2.76 -10.06
N VAL A 65 -9.46 -2.64 -11.30
CA VAL A 65 -9.56 -1.35 -12.00
C VAL A 65 -10.38 -0.34 -11.20
N ALA A 66 -11.58 -0.72 -10.77
CA ALA A 66 -12.44 0.16 -10.00
C ALA A 66 -11.82 0.48 -8.64
N ASN A 67 -11.11 -0.48 -8.04
CA ASN A 67 -10.45 -0.30 -6.77
C ASN A 67 -9.32 0.75 -6.85
N PHE A 68 -8.39 0.62 -7.81
CA PHE A 68 -7.32 1.59 -8.02
C PHE A 68 -7.87 2.99 -8.33
N LEU A 69 -8.89 3.09 -9.20
CA LEU A 69 -9.54 4.37 -9.50
C LEU A 69 -10.20 4.98 -8.26
N SER A 70 -10.88 4.18 -7.44
CA SER A 70 -11.50 4.66 -6.21
C SER A 70 -10.48 5.26 -5.24
N LEU A 71 -9.30 4.65 -5.13
CA LEU A 71 -8.22 5.13 -4.28
C LEU A 71 -7.55 6.38 -4.87
N THR A 72 -7.39 6.43 -6.20
CA THR A 72 -6.82 7.59 -6.92
C THR A 72 -7.69 8.84 -6.79
N CYS A 73 -9.01 8.68 -6.76
CA CYS A 73 -9.95 9.80 -6.69
C CYS A 73 -10.15 10.36 -5.27
N ARG A 74 -9.46 9.82 -4.26
CA ARG A 74 -9.58 10.31 -2.87
C ARG A 74 -8.79 11.59 -2.67
N THR A 75 -9.51 12.65 -2.28
CA THR A 75 -8.92 13.96 -2.02
C THR A 75 -8.35 14.11 -0.62
N ASP A 76 -8.61 13.18 0.29
CA ASP A 76 -8.07 13.18 1.65
C ASP A 76 -6.65 12.62 1.73
N ILE A 77 -6.18 11.95 0.67
CA ILE A 77 -4.80 11.45 0.56
C ILE A 77 -3.94 12.55 -0.07
N GLN A 78 -2.97 13.06 0.68
CA GLN A 78 -2.11 14.17 0.27
C GLN A 78 -0.64 13.77 0.38
N ALA A 79 0.12 13.95 -0.70
CA ALA A 79 1.55 13.68 -0.78
C ALA A 79 2.17 14.43 -1.98
N ASP A 80 3.49 14.65 -1.96
CA ASP A 80 4.22 15.22 -3.10
C ASP A 80 4.34 14.23 -4.27
N TYR A 81 4.44 12.93 -3.96
CA TYR A 81 4.59 11.84 -4.92
C TYR A 81 3.69 10.68 -4.54
N PHE A 82 3.24 9.95 -5.55
CA PHE A 82 2.42 8.75 -5.40
C PHE A 82 3.11 7.57 -6.09
N ALA A 83 3.28 6.47 -5.36
CA ALA A 83 3.79 5.20 -5.89
C ALA A 83 2.73 4.11 -5.75
N TRP A 84 2.38 3.48 -6.87
CA TRP A 84 1.44 2.37 -6.90
C TRP A 84 2.18 1.04 -6.79
N CYS A 85 1.54 0.07 -6.15
CA CYS A 85 1.97 -1.32 -6.12
C CYS A 85 0.75 -2.24 -6.11
N ASP A 86 0.98 -3.44 -6.64
CA ASP A 86 0.10 -4.59 -6.43
C ASP A 86 0.41 -5.25 -5.08
N GLN A 87 -0.46 -6.17 -4.66
CA GLN A 87 -0.39 -6.83 -3.35
C GLN A 87 0.71 -7.90 -3.26
N ASP A 88 1.27 -8.30 -4.39
CA ASP A 88 2.27 -9.35 -4.59
C ASP A 88 3.58 -8.84 -5.21
N ASP A 89 3.72 -7.52 -5.33
CA ASP A 89 5.01 -6.89 -5.62
C ASP A 89 6.01 -7.17 -4.48
N ILE A 90 7.31 -7.15 -4.81
CA ILE A 90 8.41 -7.04 -3.86
C ILE A 90 9.32 -5.92 -4.34
N TRP A 91 9.53 -4.92 -3.50
CA TRP A 91 10.35 -3.76 -3.84
C TRP A 91 11.79 -3.95 -3.37
N ASP A 92 12.75 -3.52 -4.20
CA ASP A 92 14.13 -3.31 -3.75
C ASP A 92 14.17 -2.23 -2.67
N ASP A 93 15.05 -2.40 -1.68
CA ASP A 93 15.14 -1.53 -0.49
C ASP A 93 15.37 -0.03 -0.83
N GLU A 94 15.91 0.28 -2.02
CA GLU A 94 16.21 1.66 -2.45
C GLU A 94 15.19 2.26 -3.43
N LYS A 95 14.13 1.51 -3.80
CA LYS A 95 13.20 1.87 -4.88
C LYS A 95 12.63 3.29 -4.73
N LEU A 96 12.09 3.62 -3.55
CA LEU A 96 11.50 4.94 -3.31
C LEU A 96 12.54 6.06 -3.34
N GLN A 97 13.73 5.82 -2.76
CA GLN A 97 14.79 6.82 -2.70
C GLN A 97 15.28 7.18 -4.12
N VAL A 98 15.57 6.17 -4.94
CA VAL A 98 15.99 6.36 -6.33
C VAL A 98 14.93 7.09 -7.16
N ALA A 99 13.66 6.72 -7.01
CA ALA A 99 12.56 7.36 -7.75
C ALA A 99 12.39 8.84 -7.38
N VAL A 100 12.42 9.16 -6.09
CA VAL A 100 12.28 10.55 -5.61
C VAL A 100 13.46 11.40 -6.04
N ASP A 101 14.69 10.89 -5.94
CA ASP A 101 15.89 11.63 -6.36
C ASP A 101 15.86 11.94 -7.85
N TRP A 102 15.41 10.98 -8.68
CA TRP A 102 15.25 11.18 -10.12
C TRP A 102 14.16 12.20 -10.48
N LEU A 103 13.05 12.23 -9.74
CA LEU A 103 11.96 13.19 -9.99
C LEU A 103 12.28 14.61 -9.51
N ARG A 104 13.29 14.78 -8.65
CA ARG A 104 13.72 16.07 -8.11
C ARG A 104 14.85 16.73 -8.90
N SER A 105 15.53 15.97 -9.77
CA SER A 105 16.60 16.48 -10.65
C SER A 105 16.05 17.23 -11.85
#